data_AF-A0A6B3DJU2-F1
#
_entry.id   AF-A0A6B3DJU2-F1
#
_cell.length_a   1.000
_cell.length_b   1.000
_cell.length_c   1.000
_cell.angle_alpha   90.00
_cell.angle_beta   90.00
_cell.angle_gamma   90.00
#
_symmetry.space_group_name_H-M   'P 1'
#
loop_
_entity.id
_entity.type
_entity.pdbx_description
1 polymer ?
#
loop_
_entity_poly.entity_id
_entity_poly.type
_entity_poly.pdbx_seq_one_letter_code
_entity_poly.pdbx_strand_id
1 'polypeptide(L)'
;AVPGIRPGDRAAVAAHHGVMPAPRTGVVRGTMERPQLPRRRAQEHIVPQLRGGPAPRQDSEHIAGHDPGLMAAFQRGIGLAEAAERRRDPDRPEPYPPSAPDAPHETPAPDPAPRHDGSASAG
;
A
#
# COMPACT_ATOMS: atom_id res chain seq x y z
N ALA A 1 27.01 -4.92 3.75
CA ALA A 1 26.30 -5.00 2.45
C ALA A 1 24.81 -4.79 2.71
N VAL A 2 24.14 -3.90 1.97
CA VAL A 2 22.69 -3.68 2.12
C VAL A 2 21.96 -4.80 1.36
N PRO A 3 21.08 -5.58 2.01
CA PRO A 3 20.27 -6.57 1.32
C PRO A 3 19.33 -5.90 0.30
N GLY A 4 19.38 -6.31 -0.97
CA GLY A 4 18.51 -5.76 -2.01
C GLY A 4 18.96 -6.10 -3.43
N ILE A 5 18.03 -6.01 -4.37
CA ILE A 5 18.28 -6.21 -5.80
C ILE A 5 19.10 -5.03 -6.33
N ARG A 6 20.29 -5.31 -6.88
CA ARG A 6 21.16 -4.28 -7.44
C ARG A 6 20.46 -3.59 -8.62
N PRO A 7 20.76 -2.31 -8.90
CA PRO A 7 20.13 -1.59 -10.01
C PRO A 7 20.19 -2.33 -11.36
N GLY A 8 21.31 -3.00 -11.67
CA GLY A 8 21.46 -3.80 -12.89
C GLY A 8 20.58 -5.06 -12.95
N ASP A 9 20.20 -5.61 -11.80
CA ASP A 9 19.42 -6.85 -11.70
C ASP A 9 17.90 -6.60 -11.74
N ARG A 10 17.46 -5.33 -11.55
CA ARG A 10 16.03 -4.98 -11.52
C ARG A 10 15.33 -5.23 -12.86
N ALA A 11 16.01 -4.99 -13.97
CA ALA A 11 15.48 -5.22 -15.31
C ALA A 11 15.22 -6.73 -15.56
N ALA A 12 16.13 -7.59 -15.12
CA ALA A 12 15.97 -9.04 -15.22
C ALA A 12 14.81 -9.55 -14.33
N VAL A 13 14.69 -9.01 -13.12
CA VAL A 13 13.60 -9.36 -12.20
C VAL A 13 12.24 -8.93 -12.75
N ALA A 14 12.15 -7.73 -13.34
CA ALA A 14 10.95 -7.26 -14.01
C ALA A 14 10.58 -8.14 -15.21
N ALA A 15 11.57 -8.54 -16.03
CA ALA A 15 11.35 -9.39 -17.20
C ALA A 15 10.89 -10.82 -16.85
N HIS A 16 11.22 -11.30 -15.65
CA HIS A 16 10.84 -12.64 -15.17
C HIS A 16 9.69 -12.63 -14.16
N HIS A 17 9.13 -11.46 -13.84
CA HIS A 17 8.03 -11.33 -12.90
C HIS A 17 6.78 -12.05 -13.44
N GLY A 18 6.30 -13.08 -12.73
CA GLY A 18 5.14 -13.89 -13.15
C GLY A 18 5.47 -15.00 -14.15
N VAL A 19 6.71 -15.14 -14.60
CA VAL A 19 7.14 -16.26 -15.45
C VAL A 19 7.47 -17.46 -14.57
N MET A 20 6.69 -18.53 -14.67
CA MET A 20 7.05 -19.79 -14.02
C MET A 20 8.33 -20.35 -14.65
N PRO A 21 9.35 -20.71 -13.86
CA PRO A 21 10.54 -21.35 -14.40
C PRO A 21 10.13 -22.67 -15.07
N ALA A 22 10.48 -22.81 -16.35
CA ALA A 22 10.18 -24.01 -17.11
C ALA A 22 10.80 -25.24 -16.41
N PRO A 23 10.05 -26.35 -16.27
CA PRO A 23 10.60 -27.57 -15.71
C PRO A 23 11.77 -28.03 -16.58
N ARG A 24 12.93 -28.23 -15.96
CA ARG A 24 14.12 -28.74 -16.66
C ARG A 24 13.93 -30.23 -16.95
N THR A 25 13.18 -30.57 -17.98
CA THR A 25 12.89 -31.94 -18.42
C THR A 25 13.93 -32.45 -19.44
N GLY A 26 15.19 -32.08 -19.25
CA GLY A 26 16.29 -32.53 -20.09
C GLY A 26 17.22 -33.45 -19.30
N VAL A 27 17.60 -34.58 -19.90
CA VAL A 27 18.72 -35.39 -19.42
C VAL A 27 19.96 -34.49 -19.35
N VAL A 28 20.43 -34.20 -18.14
CA VAL A 28 21.68 -33.49 -17.92
C VAL A 28 22.79 -34.36 -18.52
N ARG A 29 23.47 -33.85 -19.56
CA ARG A 29 24.61 -34.47 -20.22
C ARG A 29 25.72 -34.68 -19.18
N GLY A 30 25.68 -35.82 -18.49
CA GLY A 30 26.48 -36.14 -17.29
C GLY A 30 25.91 -37.24 -16.40
N THR A 31 24.67 -37.71 -16.63
CA THR A 31 24.06 -38.79 -15.82
C THR A 31 24.14 -40.18 -16.43
N MET A 32 24.99 -40.44 -17.43
CA MET A 32 25.16 -41.80 -17.96
C MET A 32 25.75 -42.79 -16.92
N GLU A 33 26.20 -42.31 -15.75
CA GLU A 33 26.91 -43.11 -14.76
C GLU A 33 26.36 -43.01 -13.31
N ARG A 34 25.36 -42.16 -13.05
CA ARG A 34 24.84 -41.98 -11.68
C ARG A 34 23.53 -42.74 -11.50
N PRO A 35 23.44 -43.66 -10.53
CA PRO A 35 22.19 -44.37 -10.26
C PRO A 35 21.10 -43.36 -9.92
N GLN A 36 19.90 -43.58 -10.47
CA GLN A 36 18.77 -42.71 -10.17
C GLN A 36 18.42 -42.81 -8.69
N LEU A 37 18.39 -41.66 -8.02
CA LEU A 37 17.98 -41.60 -6.62
C LEU A 37 16.48 -41.92 -6.51
N PRO A 38 16.06 -42.66 -5.47
CA PRO A 38 14.66 -42.84 -5.16
C PRO A 38 13.93 -41.49 -5.13
N ARG A 39 12.95 -41.32 -6.01
CA ARG A 39 12.16 -40.09 -6.08
C ARG A 39 11.11 -40.12 -4.98
N ARG A 40 11.02 -39.05 -4.19
CA ARG A 40 9.92 -38.86 -3.23
C ARG A 40 8.58 -38.87 -3.97
N ARG A 41 7.61 -39.65 -3.47
CA ARG A 41 6.20 -39.55 -3.90
C ARG A 41 5.56 -38.33 -3.22
N ALA A 42 4.57 -37.72 -3.86
CA ALA A 42 3.78 -36.65 -3.25
C ALA A 42 2.93 -37.21 -2.10
N GLN A 43 2.55 -36.35 -1.15
CA GLN A 43 1.70 -36.76 -0.02
C GLN A 43 0.24 -36.91 -0.48
N GLU A 44 -0.27 -38.14 -0.50
CA GLU A 44 -1.65 -38.44 -0.91
C GLU A 44 -2.67 -38.21 0.22
N HIS A 45 -2.21 -38.18 1.48
CA HIS A 45 -3.05 -38.10 2.69
C HIS A 45 -3.05 -36.69 3.28
N ILE A 46 -3.43 -35.69 2.46
CA ILE A 46 -3.83 -34.40 3.04
C ILE A 46 -5.10 -34.64 3.85
N VAL A 47 -5.07 -34.32 5.15
CA VAL A 47 -6.23 -34.40 6.04
C VAL A 47 -7.39 -33.64 5.38
N PRO A 48 -8.61 -34.21 5.25
CA PRO A 48 -9.71 -33.58 4.52
C PRO A 48 -9.95 -32.10 4.87
N GLN A 49 -9.68 -31.74 6.12
CA GLN A 49 -9.79 -30.39 6.68
C GLN A 49 -8.89 -29.35 6.02
N LEU A 50 -7.76 -29.75 5.42
CA LEU A 50 -6.82 -28.85 4.75
C LEU A 50 -7.10 -28.69 3.24
N ARG A 51 -8.13 -29.37 2.71
CA ARG A 51 -8.51 -29.24 1.28
C ARG A 51 -9.23 -27.94 0.98
N GLY A 52 -9.99 -27.42 1.93
CA GLY A 52 -10.53 -26.07 1.88
C GLY A 52 -9.49 -25.12 2.42
N GLY A 53 -8.93 -24.25 1.57
CA GLY A 53 -7.99 -23.22 2.01
C GLY A 53 -8.57 -22.34 3.13
N PRO A 54 -7.73 -21.54 3.80
CA PRO A 54 -8.18 -20.66 4.87
C PRO A 54 -9.34 -19.78 4.38
N ALA A 55 -10.34 -19.59 5.24
CA ALA A 55 -11.52 -18.80 4.89
C ALA A 55 -11.10 -17.41 4.35
N PRO A 56 -11.78 -16.90 3.30
CA PRO A 56 -11.53 -15.56 2.80
C PRO A 56 -11.57 -14.57 3.96
N ARG A 57 -10.58 -13.67 3.99
CA ARG A 57 -10.55 -12.59 4.96
C ARG A 57 -11.87 -11.84 4.82
N GLN A 58 -12.60 -11.66 5.92
CA GLN A 58 -13.81 -10.87 5.91
C GLN A 58 -13.40 -9.47 5.44
N ASP A 59 -13.81 -9.11 4.22
CA ASP A 59 -13.69 -7.74 3.76
C ASP A 59 -14.52 -6.92 4.75
N SER A 60 -13.86 -6.07 5.52
CA SER A 60 -14.54 -5.11 6.37
C SER A 60 -15.19 -4.08 5.45
N GLU A 61 -16.32 -4.46 4.83
CA GLU A 61 -17.18 -3.61 4.00
C GLU A 61 -17.59 -2.34 4.77
N HIS A 62 -17.50 -2.39 6.08
CA HIS A 62 -17.54 -1.25 6.97
C HIS A 62 -16.13 -1.01 7.46
N ILE A 63 -15.39 -0.12 6.79
CA ILE A 63 -14.40 0.69 7.50
C ILE A 63 -15.19 1.31 8.64
N ALA A 64 -14.99 0.84 9.86
CA ALA A 64 -15.68 1.37 11.03
C ALA A 64 -15.38 2.87 11.06
N GLY A 65 -16.35 3.67 10.60
CA GLY A 65 -16.24 5.12 10.60
C GLY A 65 -15.87 5.54 12.02
N HIS A 66 -14.80 6.31 12.16
CA HIS A 66 -14.38 6.77 13.47
C HIS A 66 -15.52 7.55 14.10
N ASP A 67 -15.86 7.23 15.35
CA ASP A 67 -16.88 7.98 16.09
C ASP A 67 -16.40 9.44 16.24
N PRO A 68 -17.13 10.44 15.69
CA PRO A 68 -16.72 11.84 15.77
C PRO A 68 -16.62 12.33 17.22
N GLY A 69 -17.42 11.78 18.14
CA GLY A 69 -17.36 12.12 19.56
C GLY A 69 -16.06 11.66 20.21
N LEU A 70 -15.63 10.42 19.92
CA LEU A 70 -14.36 9.88 20.39
C LEU A 70 -13.18 10.66 19.79
N MET A 71 -13.21 10.93 18.48
CA MET A 71 -12.17 11.73 17.82
C MET A 71 -12.01 13.11 18.46
N ALA A 72 -13.12 13.81 18.74
CA ALA A 72 -13.09 15.10 19.40
C ALA A 72 -12.49 15.01 20.83
N ALA A 73 -12.80 13.97 21.59
CA ALA A 73 -12.26 13.78 22.92
C ALA A 73 -10.73 13.56 22.89
N PHE A 74 -10.23 12.72 21.98
CA PHE A 74 -8.80 12.49 21.80
C PHE A 74 -8.06 13.76 21.38
N GLN A 75 -8.58 14.49 20.40
CA GLN A 75 -8.01 15.76 19.93
C GLN A 75 -7.92 16.78 21.08
N ARG A 76 -8.98 16.92 21.88
CA ARG A 76 -8.95 17.77 23.08
C ARG A 76 -7.93 17.30 24.11
N GLY A 77 -7.82 16.00 24.35
CA GLY A 77 -6.84 15.43 25.27
C GLY A 77 -5.40 15.74 24.88
N ILE A 78 -5.07 15.61 23.59
CA ILE A 78 -3.75 15.98 23.05
C ILE A 78 -3.49 17.47 23.26
N GLY A 79 -4.44 18.34 22.91
CA GLY A 79 -4.29 19.78 23.11
C GLY A 79 -4.09 20.18 24.58
N LEU A 80 -4.79 19.54 25.51
CA LEU A 80 -4.60 19.76 26.96
C LEU A 80 -3.22 19.31 27.44
N ALA A 81 -2.75 18.15 27.00
CA ALA A 81 -1.42 17.65 27.36
C ALA A 81 -0.32 18.56 26.81
N GLU A 82 -0.43 19.02 25.56
CA GLU A 82 0.53 19.96 24.97
C GLU A 82 0.54 21.31 25.69
N ALA A 83 -0.63 21.83 26.08
CA ALA A 83 -0.73 23.05 26.88
C ALA A 83 -0.08 22.88 28.27
N ALA A 84 -0.28 21.72 28.90
CA ALA A 84 0.35 21.39 30.17
C ALA A 84 1.88 21.28 30.05
N GLU A 85 2.40 20.64 29.00
CA GLU A 85 3.83 20.54 28.73
C GLU A 85 4.46 21.90 28.44
N ARG A 86 3.81 22.77 27.65
CA ARG A 86 4.29 24.15 27.41
C ARG A 86 4.38 24.99 28.68
N ARG A 87 3.46 24.77 29.62
CA ARG A 87 3.52 25.43 30.94
C ARG A 87 4.67 24.90 31.80
N ARG A 88 5.05 23.64 31.60
CA ARG A 88 6.11 22.95 32.35
C ARG A 88 7.50 23.26 31.79
N ASP A 89 7.63 23.35 30.47
CA ASP A 89 8.86 23.65 29.74
C ASP A 89 8.58 24.71 28.65
N PRO A 90 8.70 26.00 28.99
CA PRO A 90 8.37 27.11 28.08
C PRO A 90 9.39 27.30 26.95
N ASP A 91 10.61 26.76 27.11
CA ASP A 91 11.69 26.86 26.12
C ASP A 91 11.69 25.69 25.13
N ARG A 92 10.73 24.76 25.26
CA ARG A 92 10.58 23.63 24.34
C ARG A 92 10.30 24.14 22.92
N PRO A 93 11.13 23.79 21.93
CA PRO A 93 10.89 24.21 20.55
C PRO A 93 9.57 23.63 20.05
N GLU A 94 8.81 24.47 19.34
CA GLU A 94 7.57 24.07 18.67
C GLU A 94 7.81 22.82 17.81
N PRO A 95 6.97 21.77 17.93
CA PRO A 95 7.00 20.68 16.98
C PRO A 95 6.84 21.24 15.57
N TYR A 96 7.69 20.78 14.64
CA TYR A 96 7.55 21.13 13.23
C TYR A 96 6.11 20.84 12.80
N PRO A 97 5.38 21.78 12.18
CA PRO A 97 4.02 21.50 11.76
C PRO A 97 4.07 20.27 10.85
N PRO A 98 3.14 19.31 10.98
CA PRO A 98 3.04 18.26 10.00
C PRO A 98 2.94 18.94 8.64
N SER A 99 3.85 18.63 7.70
CA SER A 99 3.65 19.00 6.30
C SER A 99 2.22 18.65 5.98
N ALA A 100 1.43 19.67 5.61
CA ALA A 100 0.02 19.49 5.31
C ALA A 100 -0.11 18.25 4.42
N PRO A 101 -1.02 17.30 4.71
CA PRO A 101 -1.35 16.30 3.72
C PRO A 101 -1.73 17.07 2.46
N ASP A 102 -1.13 16.71 1.33
CA ASP A 102 -1.44 17.27 0.02
C ASP A 102 -2.94 17.58 -0.04
N ALA A 103 -3.26 18.87 -0.15
CA ALA A 103 -4.64 19.28 -0.34
C ALA A 103 -5.18 18.46 -1.51
N PRO A 104 -6.36 17.82 -1.41
CA PRO A 104 -6.94 17.15 -2.55
C PRO A 104 -7.06 18.19 -3.66
N HIS A 105 -6.44 17.90 -4.80
CA HIS A 105 -6.47 18.72 -6.00
C HIS A 105 -7.86 19.32 -6.19
N GLU A 106 -7.96 20.62 -5.95
CA GLU A 106 -9.15 21.42 -6.19
C GLU A 106 -9.49 21.23 -7.67
N THR A 107 -10.58 20.52 -7.94
CA THR A 107 -11.09 20.37 -9.30
C THR A 107 -11.44 21.78 -9.76
N PRO A 108 -10.83 22.32 -10.84
CA PRO A 108 -11.17 23.67 -11.28
C PRO A 108 -12.65 23.68 -11.66
N ALA A 109 -13.42 24.54 -11.01
CA ALA A 109 -14.80 24.80 -11.36
C ALA A 109 -14.89 25.17 -12.86
N PRO A 110 -15.90 24.69 -13.60
CA PRO A 110 -16.05 25.08 -14.99
C PRO A 110 -16.37 26.58 -15.08
N ASP A 111 -15.59 27.24 -15.93
CA ASP A 111 -15.62 28.66 -16.27
C ASP A 111 -17.05 29.11 -16.64
N PRO A 112 -17.63 30.15 -16.01
CA PRO A 112 -18.92 30.67 -16.44
C PRO A 112 -18.75 31.39 -17.79
N ALA A 113 -19.26 30.74 -18.85
CA ALA A 113 -19.26 31.26 -20.21
C ALA A 113 -19.69 32.74 -20.32
N PRO A 114 -19.09 33.51 -21.25
CA PRO A 114 -19.41 34.92 -21.42
C PRO A 114 -20.85 35.08 -21.91
N ARG A 115 -21.67 35.75 -21.09
CA ARG A 115 -23.02 36.14 -21.47
C ARG A 115 -22.90 37.31 -22.43
N HIS A 116 -23.23 37.05 -23.69
CA HIS A 116 -23.40 38.07 -24.71
C HIS A 116 -24.66 38.88 -24.38
N ASP A 117 -24.49 39.96 -23.63
CA ASP A 117 -25.46 41.05 -23.55
C ASP A 117 -25.01 42.13 -24.55
N GLY A 118 -25.71 42.18 -25.67
CA GLY A 118 -25.67 43.33 -26.54
C GLY A 118 -26.71 44.35 -26.07
N SER A 119 -26.30 45.58 -25.84
CA SER A 119 -27.16 46.75 -25.96
C SER A 119 -26.34 47.98 -26.32
N ALA A 120 -26.53 48.41 -27.56
CA ALA A 120 -26.05 49.67 -28.10
C ALA A 120 -26.74 50.84 -27.37
N SER A 121 -25.98 51.84 -26.96
CA SER A 121 -26.52 53.16 -26.64
C SER A 121 -26.21 54.09 -27.81
N ALA A 122 -27.25 54.39 -28.60
CA ALA A 122 -27.30 55.49 -29.53
C ALA A 122 -27.73 56.77 -28.79
N GLY A 123 -27.18 57.92 -29.18
CA GLY A 123 -27.64 59.25 -28.75
C GLY A 123 -26.54 60.13 -28.21
#